data_AF-A0A8B9RWQ1-F1
#
_entry.id   AF-A0A8B9RWQ1-F1
#
_cell.length_a   1.000
_cell.length_b   1.000
_cell.length_c   1.000
_cell.angle_alpha   90.00
_cell.angle_beta   90.00
_cell.angle_gamma   90.00
#
_symmetry.space_group_name_H-M   'P 1'
#
loop_
_entity.id
_entity.type
_entity.pdbx_description
1 polymer ?
#
loop_
_entity_poly.entity_id
_entity_poly.type
_entity_poly.pdbx_seq_one_letter_code
_entity_poly.pdbx_strand_id
1 'polypeptide(L)'
;MATIKGVSSFSAEQEAQALRKAMKGFGTDEDAIIEILTKLNISQRQQVLITYKSSIGRDLIDDLKSELSGNFERVIIGMMTPTTMYDVHELRRAMKGAGTDEGCLIEILASRTNEEIRRINENYKLRM
;
A
#
# COMPACT_ATOMS: atom_id res chain seq x y z
N MET A 1 12.79 3.46 14.98
CA MET A 1 12.77 1.99 14.86
C MET A 1 11.45 1.58 14.24
N ALA A 2 11.44 0.72 13.21
CA ALA A 2 10.18 0.29 12.58
C ALA A 2 9.39 -0.64 13.52
N THR A 3 8.07 -0.45 13.58
CA THR A 3 7.15 -1.25 14.42
C THR A 3 6.77 -2.57 13.74
N ILE A 4 6.63 -2.58 12.41
CA ILE A 4 6.38 -3.79 11.61
C ILE A 4 7.70 -4.25 11.00
N LYS A 5 8.26 -5.35 11.52
CA LYS A 5 9.53 -5.92 11.04
C LYS A 5 9.34 -6.97 9.93
N GLY A 6 8.14 -7.54 9.82
CA GLY A 6 7.81 -8.66 8.94
C GLY A 6 7.85 -10.01 9.67
N VAL A 7 7.28 -11.03 9.04
CA VAL A 7 7.15 -12.38 9.58
C VAL A 7 8.35 -13.24 9.16
N SER A 8 8.93 -14.02 10.08
CA SER A 8 10.11 -14.86 9.80
C SER A 8 9.78 -16.06 8.90
N SER A 9 8.69 -16.77 9.18
CA SER A 9 8.19 -17.91 8.39
C SER A 9 7.14 -17.48 7.38
N PHE A 10 7.54 -16.60 6.45
CA PHE A 10 6.64 -16.00 5.46
C PHE A 10 6.48 -16.88 4.21
N SER A 11 5.24 -17.07 3.75
CA SER A 11 4.91 -17.63 2.43
C SER A 11 3.94 -16.70 1.70
N ALA A 12 4.39 -16.13 0.58
CA ALA A 12 3.56 -15.24 -0.22
C ALA A 12 2.31 -15.94 -0.76
N GLU A 13 2.43 -17.22 -1.11
CA GLU A 13 1.34 -18.05 -1.62
C GLU A 13 0.25 -18.25 -0.56
N GLN A 14 0.63 -18.56 0.68
CA GLN A 14 -0.33 -18.74 1.77
C GLN A 14 -1.09 -17.45 2.07
N GLU A 15 -0.37 -16.32 2.18
CA GLU A 15 -1.00 -15.03 2.47
C GLU A 15 -1.87 -14.56 1.29
N ALA A 16 -1.46 -14.80 0.04
CA ALA A 16 -2.26 -14.49 -1.14
C ALA A 16 -3.58 -15.30 -1.18
N GLN A 17 -3.52 -16.60 -0.89
CA GLN A 17 -4.71 -17.44 -0.81
C GLN A 17 -5.63 -17.04 0.35
N ALA A 18 -5.06 -16.68 1.49
CA ALA A 18 -5.81 -16.22 2.65
C ALA A 18 -6.55 -14.90 2.36
N LEU A 19 -5.88 -13.93 1.72
CA LEU A 19 -6.52 -12.68 1.26
C LEU A 19 -7.63 -12.97 0.25
N ARG A 20 -7.39 -13.86 -0.72
CA ARG A 20 -8.44 -14.22 -1.69
C ARG A 20 -9.66 -14.81 -1.01
N LYS A 21 -9.43 -15.66 0.01
CA LYS A 21 -10.50 -16.29 0.80
C LYS A 21 -11.29 -15.24 1.58
N ALA A 22 -10.62 -14.28 2.21
CA ALA A 22 -11.25 -13.19 2.96
C ALA A 22 -12.16 -12.31 2.07
N MET A 23 -11.83 -12.19 0.78
CA MET A 23 -12.59 -11.44 -0.23
C MET A 23 -13.48 -12.33 -1.11
N LYS A 24 -13.76 -13.58 -0.73
CA LYS A 24 -14.56 -14.49 -1.56
C LYS A 24 -15.95 -14.69 -0.98
N GLY A 25 -16.98 -14.34 -1.76
CA GLY A 25 -18.36 -14.64 -1.44
C GLY A 25 -19.17 -13.36 -1.34
N PHE A 26 -20.21 -13.38 -0.51
CA PHE A 26 -20.99 -12.18 -0.21
C PHE A 26 -20.42 -11.54 1.06
N GLY A 27 -19.99 -10.28 0.94
CA GLY A 27 -19.27 -9.57 1.98
C GLY A 27 -17.77 -9.89 2.00
N THR A 28 -17.08 -9.26 2.94
CA THR A 28 -15.62 -9.30 3.09
C THR A 28 -15.29 -9.64 4.55
N ASP A 29 -14.21 -10.38 4.80
CA ASP A 29 -13.68 -10.62 6.14
C ASP A 29 -12.56 -9.59 6.42
N GLU A 30 -12.95 -8.39 6.89
CA GLU A 30 -12.01 -7.29 7.12
C GLU A 30 -11.01 -7.59 8.24
N ASP A 31 -11.42 -8.35 9.27
CA ASP A 31 -10.56 -8.76 10.38
C ASP A 31 -9.40 -9.64 9.88
N ALA A 32 -9.68 -10.60 9.00
CA ALA A 32 -8.64 -11.42 8.37
C ALA A 32 -7.69 -10.58 7.50
N ILE A 33 -8.21 -9.59 6.74
CA ILE A 33 -7.39 -8.68 5.95
C ILE A 33 -6.44 -7.88 6.85
N ILE A 34 -6.95 -7.35 7.98
CA ILE A 34 -6.15 -6.62 8.96
C ILE A 34 -5.05 -7.52 9.51
N GLU A 35 -5.40 -8.70 10.04
CA GLU A 35 -4.46 -9.63 10.66
C GLU A 35 -3.31 -9.99 9.70
N ILE A 36 -3.64 -10.25 8.43
CA ILE A 36 -2.67 -10.57 7.40
C ILE A 36 -1.79 -9.35 7.07
N LEU A 37 -2.36 -8.20 6.75
CA LEU A 37 -1.58 -7.09 6.22
C LEU A 37 -0.78 -6.33 7.28
N THR A 38 -1.23 -6.30 8.54
CA THR A 38 -0.52 -5.58 9.61
C THR A 38 0.73 -6.30 10.11
N LYS A 39 0.86 -7.62 9.91
CA LYS A 39 2.08 -8.38 10.28
C LYS A 39 3.16 -8.35 9.19
N LEU A 40 2.78 -8.13 7.93
CA LEU A 40 3.69 -8.15 6.79
C LEU A 40 4.40 -6.80 6.63
N ASN A 41 5.71 -6.81 6.44
CA ASN A 41 6.44 -5.60 6.07
C ASN A 41 6.22 -5.25 4.59
N ILE A 42 6.69 -4.07 4.15
CA ILE A 42 6.45 -3.60 2.78
C ILE A 42 6.99 -4.57 1.71
N SER A 43 8.16 -5.16 1.93
CA SER A 43 8.76 -6.13 1.01
C SER A 43 7.88 -7.37 0.86
N GLN A 44 7.41 -7.92 1.98
CA GLN A 44 6.50 -9.06 2.00
C GLN A 44 5.16 -8.75 1.33
N ARG A 45 4.59 -7.56 1.57
CA ARG A 45 3.36 -7.11 0.87
C ARG A 45 3.55 -7.03 -0.65
N GLN A 46 4.70 -6.54 -1.12
CA GLN A 46 5.02 -6.55 -2.56
C GLN A 46 5.14 -7.97 -3.12
N GLN A 47 5.72 -8.91 -2.35
CA GLN A 47 5.78 -10.32 -2.76
C GLN A 47 4.37 -10.93 -2.84
N VAL A 48 3.49 -10.65 -1.88
CA VAL A 48 2.08 -11.08 -1.92
C VAL A 48 1.37 -10.51 -3.14
N LEU A 49 1.57 -9.22 -3.49
CA LEU A 49 1.00 -8.62 -4.70
C LEU A 49 1.37 -9.38 -5.97
N ILE A 50 2.67 -9.68 -6.14
CA ILE A 50 3.19 -10.40 -7.29
C ILE A 50 2.63 -11.84 -7.32
N THR A 51 2.68 -12.54 -6.19
CA THR A 51 2.20 -13.92 -6.08
C THR A 51 0.68 -14.02 -6.27
N TYR A 52 -0.09 -13.06 -5.77
CA TYR A 52 -1.54 -13.01 -5.98
C TYR A 52 -1.86 -12.88 -7.47
N LYS A 53 -1.14 -12.00 -8.18
CA LYS A 53 -1.30 -11.85 -9.63
C LYS A 53 -0.94 -13.11 -10.40
N SER A 54 0.18 -13.75 -10.08
CA SER A 54 0.67 -14.92 -10.83
C SER A 54 -0.10 -16.21 -10.53
N SER A 55 -0.51 -16.43 -9.28
CA SER A 55 -1.13 -17.70 -8.84
C SER A 55 -2.66 -17.68 -8.91
N ILE A 56 -3.30 -16.54 -8.64
CA ILE A 56 -4.77 -16.40 -8.64
C ILE A 56 -5.27 -15.75 -9.94
N GLY A 57 -4.40 -15.02 -10.66
CA GLY A 57 -4.76 -14.37 -11.93
C GLY A 57 -5.55 -13.08 -11.79
N ARG A 58 -5.64 -12.53 -10.57
CA ARG A 58 -6.38 -11.29 -10.26
C ARG A 58 -5.43 -10.21 -9.76
N ASP A 59 -5.84 -8.95 -9.81
CA ASP A 59 -5.08 -7.86 -9.21
C ASP A 59 -5.53 -7.65 -7.77
N LEU A 60 -4.61 -7.77 -6.81
CA LEU A 60 -4.94 -7.67 -5.39
C LEU A 60 -5.33 -6.24 -4.99
N ILE A 61 -4.76 -5.20 -5.61
CA ILE A 61 -5.13 -3.81 -5.31
C ILE A 61 -6.55 -3.56 -5.79
N ASP A 62 -6.90 -4.04 -6.99
CA ASP A 62 -8.26 -3.88 -7.51
C ASP A 62 -9.28 -4.66 -6.70
N ASP A 63 -8.96 -5.90 -6.29
CA ASP A 63 -9.83 -6.71 -5.42
C ASP A 63 -10.05 -6.00 -4.07
N LEU A 64 -8.99 -5.50 -3.43
CA LEU A 64 -9.12 -4.75 -2.17
C LEU A 64 -9.97 -3.49 -2.31
N LYS A 65 -9.85 -2.77 -3.44
CA LYS A 65 -10.68 -1.58 -3.71
C LYS A 65 -12.14 -1.90 -3.99
N SER A 66 -12.44 -3.08 -4.56
CA SER A 66 -13.83 -3.50 -4.80
C SER A 66 -14.54 -3.95 -3.52
N GLU A 67 -13.78 -4.42 -2.53
CA GLU A 67 -14.30 -4.99 -1.30
C GLU A 67 -14.34 -3.99 -0.15
N LEU A 68 -13.39 -3.04 -0.12
CA LEU A 68 -13.25 -2.07 0.96
C LEU A 68 -13.74 -0.68 0.54
N SER A 69 -14.07 0.16 1.52
CA SER A 69 -14.45 1.55 1.25
C SER A 69 -13.96 2.53 2.31
N GLY A 70 -14.04 3.83 1.98
CA GLY A 70 -13.81 4.92 2.92
C GLY A 70 -12.38 4.98 3.47
N ASN A 71 -12.25 5.27 4.76
CA ASN A 71 -10.94 5.41 5.39
C ASN A 71 -10.19 4.08 5.49
N PHE A 72 -10.92 2.97 5.63
CA PHE A 72 -10.31 1.66 5.73
C PHE A 72 -9.61 1.27 4.43
N GLU A 73 -10.29 1.41 3.30
CA GLU A 73 -9.69 1.24 1.96
C GLU A 73 -8.43 2.10 1.80
N ARG A 74 -8.50 3.39 2.12
CA ARG A 74 -7.36 4.32 1.99
C ARG A 74 -6.13 3.83 2.76
N VAL A 75 -6.31 3.40 4.01
CA VAL A 75 -5.21 2.90 4.84
C VAL A 75 -4.64 1.60 4.27
N ILE A 76 -5.49 0.65 3.89
CA ILE A 76 -5.06 -0.63 3.34
C ILE A 76 -4.29 -0.44 2.03
N ILE A 77 -4.80 0.37 1.10
CA ILE A 77 -4.11 0.66 -0.17
C ILE A 77 -2.81 1.42 0.06
N GLY A 78 -2.78 2.36 1.01
CA GLY A 78 -1.55 3.03 1.42
C GLY A 78 -0.50 2.06 1.95
N MET A 79 -0.89 1.13 2.82
CA MET A 79 -0.01 0.08 3.36
C MET A 79 0.56 -0.85 2.30
N MET A 80 -0.17 -1.06 1.20
CA MET A 80 0.26 -1.88 0.06
C MET A 80 1.17 -1.14 -0.92
N THR A 81 1.35 0.17 -0.77
CA THR A 81 2.11 1.01 -1.70
C THR A 81 3.55 1.20 -1.21
N PRO A 82 4.58 1.00 -2.06
CA PRO A 82 5.96 1.30 -1.69
C PRO A 82 6.12 2.75 -1.21
N THR A 83 6.91 2.98 -0.16
CA THR A 83 7.01 4.28 0.53
C THR A 83 7.22 5.46 -0.43
N THR A 84 8.20 5.39 -1.33
CA THR A 84 8.46 6.46 -2.31
C THR A 84 7.26 6.71 -3.22
N MET A 85 6.54 5.66 -3.61
CA MET A 85 5.35 5.80 -4.46
C MET A 85 4.17 6.38 -3.69
N TYR A 86 4.06 6.08 -2.39
CA TYR A 86 3.07 6.67 -1.50
C TYR A 86 3.35 8.15 -1.26
N ASP A 87 4.60 8.52 -0.99
CA ASP A 87 5.02 9.93 -0.88
C ASP A 87 4.68 10.71 -2.16
N VAL A 88 4.99 10.14 -3.33
CA VAL A 88 4.64 10.73 -4.64
C VAL A 88 3.12 10.87 -4.82
N HIS A 89 2.33 9.89 -4.37
CA HIS A 89 0.87 9.96 -4.40
C HIS A 89 0.33 11.09 -3.52
N GLU A 90 0.79 11.17 -2.27
CA GLU A 90 0.36 12.17 -1.30
C GLU A 90 0.76 13.58 -1.73
N LEU A 91 1.98 13.77 -2.24
CA LEU A 91 2.42 15.05 -2.82
C LEU A 91 1.50 15.50 -3.97
N ARG A 92 1.14 14.59 -4.88
CA ARG A 92 0.19 14.90 -5.96
C ARG A 92 -1.18 15.26 -5.41
N ARG A 93 -1.69 14.51 -4.43
CA ARG A 93 -2.98 14.76 -3.79
C ARG A 93 -2.98 16.15 -3.14
N ALA A 94 -1.92 16.48 -2.40
CA ALA A 94 -1.77 17.74 -1.69
C ALA A 94 -1.76 18.97 -2.61
N MET A 95 -1.28 18.83 -3.84
CA MET A 95 -1.25 19.93 -4.84
C MET A 95 -2.41 19.91 -5.83
N LYS A 96 -3.26 18.88 -5.82
CA LYS A 96 -4.33 18.72 -6.80
C LYS A 96 -5.63 19.34 -6.30
N GLY A 97 -6.17 20.30 -7.07
CA GLY A 97 -7.50 20.86 -6.86
C GLY A 97 -7.47 22.33 -6.48
N ALA A 98 -8.53 22.80 -5.83
CA ALA A 98 -8.60 24.17 -5.33
C ALA A 98 -7.94 24.24 -3.94
N GLY A 99 -6.85 25.00 -3.85
CA GLY A 99 -6.01 25.07 -2.64
C GLY A 99 -4.88 24.05 -2.66
N THR A 100 -4.12 24.04 -1.57
CA THR A 100 -2.96 23.17 -1.35
C THR A 100 -3.05 22.63 0.07
N ASP A 101 -2.64 21.39 0.30
CA ASP A 101 -2.43 20.85 1.65
C ASP A 101 -0.97 21.10 2.06
N GLU A 102 -0.68 22.29 2.57
CA GLU A 102 0.69 22.68 2.94
C GLU A 102 1.24 21.82 4.08
N GLY A 103 0.37 21.31 4.97
CA GLY A 103 0.76 20.42 6.06
C GLY A 103 1.40 19.14 5.53
N CYS A 104 0.75 18.48 4.57
CA CYS A 104 1.29 17.29 3.90
C CYS A 104 2.61 17.56 3.18
N LEU A 105 2.71 18.70 2.48
CA LEU A 105 3.94 19.09 1.78
C LEU A 105 5.11 19.28 2.75
N ILE A 106 4.89 20.02 3.84
CA ILE A 106 5.91 20.27 4.86
C ILE A 106 6.34 18.95 5.50
N GLU A 107 5.39 18.08 5.87
CA GLU A 107 5.69 16.80 6.50
C GLU A 107 6.62 15.94 5.62
N ILE A 108 6.28 15.77 4.34
CA ILE A 108 7.06 14.92 3.43
C ILE A 108 8.41 15.59 3.11
N LEU A 109 8.40 16.85 2.67
CA LEU A 109 9.61 17.50 2.15
C LEU A 109 10.63 17.85 3.24
N ALA A 110 10.18 18.08 4.48
CA ALA A 110 11.07 18.42 5.59
C ALA A 110 11.58 17.19 6.36
N SER A 111 10.96 16.02 6.24
CA SER A 111 11.35 14.82 7.01
C SER A 111 12.13 13.78 6.21
N ARG A 112 12.05 13.79 4.87
CA ARG A 112 12.76 12.82 4.02
C ARG A 112 14.23 13.19 3.86
N THR A 113 15.07 12.18 3.78
CA THR A 113 16.50 12.32 3.50
C THR A 113 16.75 12.78 2.06
N ASN A 114 17.96 13.31 1.79
CA ASN A 114 18.35 13.73 0.44
C ASN A 114 18.23 12.61 -0.60
N GLU A 115 18.49 11.35 -0.23
CA GLU A 115 18.34 10.22 -1.12
C GLU A 115 16.87 9.93 -1.42
N GLU A 116 16.01 9.94 -0.40
CA GLU A 116 14.56 9.76 -0.56
C GLU A 116 13.96 10.86 -1.43
N ILE A 117 14.34 12.13 -1.23
CA ILE A 117 13.89 13.26 -2.06
C ILE A 117 14.30 13.08 -3.53
N ARG A 118 15.51 12.60 -3.81
CA ARG A 118 15.92 12.29 -5.20
C ARG A 118 15.03 11.20 -5.82
N ARG A 119 14.79 10.11 -5.09
CA ARG A 119 13.90 9.03 -5.55
C ARG A 119 12.46 9.52 -5.75
N ILE A 120 11.95 10.37 -4.86
CA ILE A 120 10.63 11.01 -5.01
C ILE A 120 10.59 11.82 -6.31
N ASN A 121 11.58 12.70 -6.55
CA ASN A 121 11.64 13.52 -7.75
C ASN A 121 11.69 12.71 -9.06
N GLU A 122 12.46 11.61 -9.08
CA GLU A 122 12.52 10.70 -10.22
C GLU A 122 11.16 10.05 -10.49
N ASN A 123 10.53 9.47 -9.47
CA ASN A 123 9.25 8.78 -9.60
C ASN A 123 8.06 9.72 -9.84
N TYR A 124 8.14 10.96 -9.35
CA TYR A 124 7.16 12.01 -9.63
C TYR A 124 7.15 12.40 -11.11
N LYS A 125 8.30 12.34 -11.81
CA LYS A 125 8.37 12.63 -13.25
C LYS A 125 7.91 11.48 -14.13
N LEU A 126 8.16 10.23 -13.71
CA LEU A 126 7.82 9.04 -14.50
C LEU A 126 6.32 8.75 -14.61
N ARG A 127 5.52 9.20 -13.63
CA ARG A 127 4.07 9.00 -13.59
C ARG A 127 3.27 10.23 -14.08
N MET A 128 3.69 10.82 -15.20
CA MET A 128 2.83 11.77 -15.95
C MET A 128 1.57 11.06 -16.46
#